data_AF-A0A2L0A4M5-F1
#
_entry.id   AF-A0A2L0A4M5-F1
#
_cell.length_a   1.000
_cell.length_b   1.000
_cell.length_c   1.000
_cell.angle_alpha   90.00
_cell.angle_beta   90.00
_cell.angle_gamma   90.00
#
_symmetry.space_group_name_H-M   'P 1'
#
loop_
_entity.id
_entity.type
_entity.pdbx_description
1 polymer ?
#
loop_
_entity_poly.entity_id
_entity_poly.type
_entity_poly.pdbx_seq_one_letter_code
_entity_poly.pdbx_strand_id
1 'polypeptide(L)'
;MYTFQADYTRKLIRAQLQGFFSVEEVAAFGADLQAAAATMVCRSGEHLLYVDTSQCALQAQDVVSAFQTLIGNLPLKAKRVAVITGSSLSRMQTRRILVRDQAMLFDHGEDAEHWLLTGEERDQTA
;
A
#
# COMPACT_ATOMS: atom_id res chain seq x y z
N MET A 1 -7.33 -10.41 6.33
CA MET A 1 -6.17 -11.31 6.05
C MET A 1 -5.21 -10.63 5.08
N TYR A 2 -3.90 -10.75 5.29
CA TYR A 2 -2.88 -10.13 4.42
C TYR A 2 -1.65 -11.00 4.24
N THR A 3 -0.89 -10.73 3.19
CA THR A 3 0.42 -11.33 2.94
C THR A 3 1.44 -10.25 2.59
N PHE A 4 2.72 -10.56 2.85
CA PHE A 4 3.83 -9.70 2.49
C PHE A 4 4.88 -10.48 1.68
N GLN A 5 5.47 -9.79 0.70
CA GLN A 5 6.64 -10.25 -0.02
C GLN A 5 7.66 -9.11 -0.10
N ALA A 6 8.89 -9.40 0.32
CA ALA A 6 10.01 -8.45 0.31
C ALA A 6 10.96 -8.74 -0.86
N ASP A 7 11.22 -7.74 -1.70
CA ASP A 7 12.28 -7.73 -2.68
C ASP A 7 13.40 -6.79 -2.19
N TYR A 8 14.44 -7.39 -1.60
CA TYR A 8 15.56 -6.67 -1.01
C TYR A 8 16.42 -5.94 -2.04
N THR A 9 16.51 -6.46 -3.27
CA THR A 9 17.31 -5.86 -4.34
C THR A 9 16.67 -4.56 -4.82
N ARG A 10 15.34 -4.55 -4.95
CA ARG A 10 14.58 -3.36 -5.38
C ARG A 10 14.09 -2.49 -4.23
N LYS A 11 14.37 -2.88 -2.98
CA LYS A 11 13.84 -2.26 -1.75
C LYS A 11 12.30 -2.13 -1.81
N LEU A 12 11.62 -3.18 -2.27
CA LEU A 12 10.18 -3.16 -2.54
C LEU A 12 9.45 -4.15 -1.62
N ILE A 13 8.45 -3.64 -0.91
CA ILE A 13 7.48 -4.45 -0.17
C ILE A 13 6.21 -4.56 -0.99
N ARG A 14 5.76 -5.79 -1.25
CA ARG A 14 4.44 -6.10 -1.79
C ARG A 14 3.55 -6.59 -0.67
N ALA A 15 2.44 -5.92 -0.47
CA ALA A 15 1.39 -6.29 0.44
C ALA A 15 0.14 -6.66 -0.35
N GLN A 16 -0.50 -7.78 -0.05
CA GLN A 16 -1.83 -8.10 -0.58
C GLN A 16 -2.82 -8.14 0.57
N LEU A 17 -3.91 -7.39 0.45
CA LEU A 17 -4.97 -7.29 1.45
C LEU A 17 -6.24 -7.88 0.87
N GLN A 18 -6.86 -8.78 1.62
CA GLN A 18 -8.07 -9.48 1.19
C GLN A 18 -9.10 -9.60 2.31
N GLY A 19 -10.37 -9.58 1.91
CA GLY A 19 -11.51 -9.73 2.82
C GLY A 19 -11.75 -8.49 3.69
N PHE A 20 -12.27 -8.72 4.90
CA PHE A 20 -12.54 -7.68 5.90
C PHE A 20 -11.41 -7.65 6.93
N PHE A 21 -11.18 -6.46 7.47
CA PHE A 21 -10.19 -6.23 8.52
C PHE A 21 -10.90 -5.79 9.79
N SER A 22 -10.41 -6.24 10.93
CA SER A 22 -10.67 -5.60 12.23
C SER A 22 -9.63 -4.50 12.52
N VAL A 23 -9.90 -3.65 13.50
CA VAL A 23 -8.94 -2.62 13.94
C VAL A 23 -7.63 -3.25 14.45
N GLU A 24 -7.72 -4.40 15.12
CA GLU A 24 -6.58 -5.17 15.59
C GLU A 24 -5.75 -5.73 14.43
N GLU A 25 -6.39 -6.23 13.37
CA GLU A 25 -5.70 -6.69 12.17
C GLU A 25 -4.98 -5.55 11.44
N VAL A 26 -5.52 -4.32 11.48
CA VAL A 26 -4.83 -3.13 10.96
C VAL A 26 -3.57 -2.84 11.77
N ALA A 27 -3.64 -2.93 13.10
CA ALA A 27 -2.47 -2.72 13.95
C ALA A 27 -1.38 -3.79 13.70
N ALA A 28 -1.79 -5.06 13.58
CA ALA A 28 -0.89 -6.17 13.25
C ALA A 28 -0.22 -5.97 11.88
N PHE A 29 -1.00 -5.62 10.86
CA PHE A 29 -0.49 -5.29 9.52
C PHE A 29 0.58 -4.18 9.58
N GLY A 30 0.34 -3.15 10.38
CA GLY A 30 1.28 -2.06 10.60
C GLY A 30 2.62 -2.49 11.21
N ALA A 31 2.56 -3.34 12.24
CA ALA A 31 3.75 -3.89 12.88
C ALA A 31 4.56 -4.76 11.92
N ASP A 32 3.90 -5.63 11.17
CA ASP A 32 4.54 -6.52 10.20
C ASP A 32 5.17 -5.75 9.03
N LEU A 33 4.49 -4.72 8.53
CA LEU A 33 5.03 -3.84 7.49
C LEU A 33 6.32 -3.15 7.97
N GLN A 34 6.35 -2.65 9.21
CA GLN A 34 7.54 -2.02 9.77
C GLN A 34 8.67 -3.02 10.01
N ALA A 35 8.36 -4.24 10.47
CA ALA A 35 9.34 -5.30 10.60
C ALA A 35 9.96 -5.64 9.24
N ALA A 36 9.16 -5.80 8.19
CA ALA A 36 9.64 -6.06 6.83
C ALA A 36 10.48 -4.90 6.25
N ALA A 37 10.11 -3.65 6.55
CA ALA A 37 10.90 -2.49 6.13
C ALA A 37 12.25 -2.42 6.88
N ALA A 38 12.26 -2.77 8.17
CA ALA A 38 13.47 -2.77 8.99
C ALA A 38 14.47 -3.86 8.56
N THR A 39 14.00 -5.04 8.13
CA THR A 39 14.88 -6.12 7.63
C THR A 39 15.56 -5.78 6.31
N MET A 40 15.02 -4.82 5.54
CA MET A 40 15.58 -4.39 4.26
C MET A 40 16.81 -3.46 4.35
N VAL A 41 17.34 -3.18 5.55
CA VAL A 41 18.45 -2.22 5.78
C VAL A 41 18.18 -0.88 5.06
N CYS A 42 16.93 -0.43 5.09
CA CYS A 42 16.48 0.78 4.41
C CYS A 42 16.28 1.92 5.41
N ARG A 43 16.67 3.13 5.03
CA ARG A 43 16.24 4.34 5.77
C ARG A 43 14.81 4.71 5.40
N SER A 44 14.18 5.55 6.22
CA SER A 44 12.87 6.14 5.87
C SER A 44 12.98 6.87 4.53
N GLY A 45 12.03 6.63 3.62
CA GLY A 45 12.02 7.18 2.27
C GLY A 45 12.86 6.41 1.24
N GLU A 46 13.41 5.24 1.58
CA GLU A 46 14.21 4.43 0.65
C GLU A 46 13.51 3.19 0.09
N HIS A 47 12.42 2.75 0.73
CA HIS A 47 11.66 1.59 0.29
C HIS A 47 10.43 1.99 -0.51
N LEU A 48 10.03 1.10 -1.43
CA LEU A 48 8.83 1.19 -2.23
C LEU A 48 7.75 0.30 -1.61
N LEU A 49 6.50 0.72 -1.70
CA LEU A 49 5.37 -0.05 -1.20
C LEU A 49 4.35 -0.26 -2.31
N TYR A 50 4.08 -1.52 -2.61
CA TYR A 50 3.02 -1.97 -3.49
C TYR A 50 1.92 -2.59 -2.62
N VAL A 51 0.69 -2.09 -2.72
CA VAL A 51 -0.45 -2.59 -1.94
C VAL A 51 -1.54 -3.02 -2.89
N ASP A 52 -1.80 -4.32 -2.95
CA ASP A 52 -2.96 -4.86 -3.67
C ASP A 52 -4.18 -4.89 -2.76
N THR A 53 -5.23 -4.19 -3.16
CA THR A 53 -6.53 -4.18 -2.47
C THR A 53 -7.66 -4.68 -3.37
N SER A 54 -7.34 -5.32 -4.51
CA SER A 54 -8.34 -5.82 -5.47
C SER A 54 -9.27 -6.87 -4.88
N GLN A 55 -8.76 -7.67 -3.93
CA GLN A 55 -9.51 -8.69 -3.18
C GLN A 55 -10.04 -8.16 -1.84
N CYS A 56 -9.87 -6.87 -1.56
CA CYS A 56 -10.27 -6.27 -0.29
C CYS A 56 -11.75 -5.89 -0.36
N ALA A 57 -12.52 -6.34 0.63
CA ALA A 57 -13.92 -6.00 0.72
C ALA A 57 -14.10 -4.54 1.19
N LEU A 58 -15.33 -4.02 1.06
CA LEU A 58 -15.69 -2.72 1.62
C LEU A 58 -15.46 -2.73 3.14
N GLN A 59 -14.61 -1.84 3.64
CA GLN A 59 -14.29 -1.77 5.07
C GLN A 59 -15.26 -0.85 5.82
N ALA A 60 -15.47 -1.13 7.11
CA ALA A 60 -16.20 -0.26 8.01
C ALA A 60 -15.42 1.05 8.29
N GLN A 61 -16.12 2.11 8.71
CA GLN A 61 -15.52 3.45 8.85
C GLN A 61 -14.44 3.53 9.94
N ASP A 62 -14.61 2.77 11.02
CA ASP A 62 -13.61 2.60 12.08
C ASP A 62 -12.32 1.95 11.56
N VAL A 63 -12.44 0.93 10.72
CA VAL A 63 -11.31 0.27 10.05
C VAL A 63 -10.61 1.21 9.08
N VAL A 64 -11.37 1.99 8.31
CA VAL A 64 -10.84 3.07 7.44
C VAL A 64 -10.04 4.08 8.27
N SER A 65 -10.56 4.49 9.42
CA SER A 65 -9.92 5.45 10.32
C SER A 65 -8.65 4.88 10.97
N ALA A 66 -8.66 3.58 11.28
CA ALA A 66 -7.50 2.86 11.77
C ALA A 66 -6.37 2.83 10.72
N PHE A 67 -6.70 2.55 9.44
CA PHE A 67 -5.72 2.61 8.35
C PHE A 67 -5.16 4.02 8.15
N GLN A 68 -5.99 5.06 8.19
CA GLN A 68 -5.52 6.46 8.10
C GLN A 68 -4.53 6.80 9.23
N THR A 69 -4.87 6.41 10.45
CA THR A 69 -4.01 6.62 11.64
C THR A 69 -2.69 5.87 11.50
N LEU A 70 -2.76 4.60 11.10
CA LEU A 70 -1.58 3.78 10.87
C LEU A 70 -0.66 4.43 9.83
N ILE A 71 -1.17 4.75 8.64
CA ILE A 71 -0.41 5.38 7.57
C ILE A 71 0.24 6.66 8.08
N GLY A 72 -0.52 7.51 8.77
CA GLY A 72 -0.06 8.73 9.44
C GLY A 72 1.17 8.50 10.33
N ASN A 73 1.15 7.44 11.13
CA ASN A 73 2.11 7.18 12.19
C ASN A 73 3.25 6.22 11.83
N LEU A 74 3.29 5.61 10.63
CA LEU A 74 4.38 4.72 10.23
C LEU A 74 5.76 5.40 10.40
N PRO A 75 6.69 4.84 11.20
CA PRO A 75 8.03 5.40 11.41
C PRO A 75 8.85 5.46 10.11
N LEU A 76 8.87 4.35 9.37
CA LEU A 76 9.49 4.26 8.05
C LEU A 76 8.44 4.62 7.00
N LYS A 77 8.61 5.78 6.35
CA LYS A 77 7.78 6.21 5.23
C LYS A 77 8.30 5.55 3.95
N ALA A 78 7.40 5.03 3.12
CA ALA A 78 7.75 4.60 1.78
C ALA A 78 8.05 5.82 0.90
N LYS A 79 8.97 5.69 -0.05
CA LYS A 79 9.28 6.71 -1.06
C LYS A 79 8.11 6.96 -2.00
N ARG A 80 7.46 5.87 -2.40
CA ARG A 80 6.29 5.82 -3.28
C ARG A 80 5.41 4.66 -2.83
N VAL A 81 4.09 4.89 -2.88
CA VAL A 81 3.08 3.89 -2.55
C VAL A 81 2.18 3.71 -3.76
N ALA A 82 2.18 2.53 -4.37
CA ALA A 82 1.16 2.20 -5.36
C ALA A 82 0.09 1.34 -4.71
N VAL A 83 -1.17 1.69 -4.94
CA VAL A 83 -2.31 0.92 -4.46
C VAL A 83 -3.17 0.48 -5.63
N ILE A 84 -3.39 -0.83 -5.73
CA ILE A 84 -4.12 -1.45 -6.81
C ILE A 84 -5.54 -1.67 -6.31
N THR A 85 -6.51 -1.15 -7.05
CA THR A 85 -7.92 -1.21 -6.69
C THR A 85 -8.67 -2.03 -7.73
N GLY A 86 -9.33 -3.11 -7.30
CA GLY A 86 -10.06 -4.02 -8.19
C GLY A 86 -11.47 -3.54 -8.57
N SER A 87 -11.95 -2.43 -7.97
CA SER A 87 -13.25 -1.85 -8.29
C SER A 87 -13.26 -0.34 -8.10
N SER A 88 -14.18 0.35 -8.79
CA SER A 88 -14.42 1.79 -8.65
C SER A 88 -14.89 2.17 -7.23
N LEU A 89 -15.58 1.27 -6.52
CA LEU A 89 -16.01 1.49 -5.14
C LEU A 89 -14.84 1.42 -4.16
N SER A 90 -13.96 0.42 -4.32
CA SER A 90 -12.71 0.31 -3.57
C SER A 90 -11.85 1.56 -3.78
N ARG A 91 -11.78 2.07 -5.02
CA ARG A 91 -11.05 3.30 -5.37
C ARG A 91 -11.53 4.53 -4.58
N MET A 92 -12.83 4.71 -4.37
CA MET A 92 -13.35 5.86 -3.61
C MET A 92 -12.93 5.81 -2.14
N GLN A 93 -12.99 4.63 -1.51
CA GLN A 93 -12.57 4.44 -0.12
C GLN A 93 -11.05 4.57 0.03
N THR A 94 -10.30 3.98 -0.90
CA THR A 94 -8.83 4.09 -0.90
C THR A 94 -8.39 5.55 -1.07
N ARG A 95 -9.07 6.37 -1.88
CA ARG A 95 -8.82 7.83 -1.94
C ARG A 95 -9.03 8.54 -0.60
N ARG A 96 -10.00 8.11 0.21
CA ARG A 96 -10.21 8.66 1.56
C ARG A 96 -9.08 8.27 2.51
N ILE A 97 -8.53 7.07 2.35
CA ILE A 97 -7.44 6.53 3.19
C ILE A 97 -6.08 7.15 2.80
N LEU A 98 -5.82 7.30 1.50
CA LEU A 98 -4.57 7.81 0.96
C LEU A 98 -4.54 9.35 0.97
N VAL A 99 -4.14 9.91 2.12
CA VAL A 99 -3.98 11.37 2.30
C VAL A 99 -2.52 11.80 2.05
N ARG A 100 -1.83 11.21 1.06
CA ARG A 100 -0.40 11.48 0.81
C ARG A 100 -0.09 11.72 -0.66
N ASP A 101 0.71 12.75 -0.93
CA ASP A 101 1.19 13.12 -2.27
C ASP A 101 2.02 12.01 -2.95
N GLN A 102 2.58 11.08 -2.18
CA GLN A 102 3.44 10.00 -2.68
C GLN A 102 2.68 8.69 -2.92
N ALA A 103 1.35 8.70 -2.85
CA ALA A 103 0.51 7.54 -3.09
C ALA A 103 -0.29 7.67 -4.39
N MET A 104 -0.28 6.63 -5.21
CA MET A 104 -1.01 6.57 -6.48
C MET A 104 -1.90 5.32 -6.57
N LEU A 105 -3.02 5.47 -7.28
CA LEU A 105 -4.01 4.42 -7.50
C LEU A 105 -3.89 3.87 -8.91
N PHE A 106 -3.92 2.54 -9.04
CA PHE A 106 -3.83 1.85 -10.31
C PHE A 106 -4.93 0.80 -10.44
N ASP A 107 -5.34 0.55 -11.69
CA ASP A 107 -6.23 -0.58 -12.02
C ASP A 107 -5.45 -1.87 -12.25
N HIS A 108 -4.25 -1.77 -12.82
CA HIS A 108 -3.41 -2.91 -13.16
C HIS A 108 -2.10 -2.90 -12.37
N GLY A 109 -1.69 -4.07 -11.91
CA GLY A 109 -0.45 -4.25 -11.16
C GLY A 109 0.81 -3.92 -11.95
N GLU A 110 0.79 -4.14 -13.27
CA GLU A 110 1.94 -3.84 -14.14
C GLU A 110 2.25 -2.34 -14.20
N ASP A 111 1.21 -1.50 -14.31
CA ASP A 111 1.36 -0.04 -14.34
C ASP A 111 1.85 0.49 -12.97
N ALA A 112 1.32 -0.08 -11.89
CA ALA A 112 1.75 0.22 -10.53
C ALA A 112 3.23 -0.12 -10.31
N GLU A 113 3.66 -1.30 -10.75
CA GLU A 113 5.06 -1.71 -10.61
C GLU A 113 5.99 -0.84 -11.45
N HIS A 114 5.63 -0.55 -12.71
CA HIS A 114 6.41 0.35 -13.55
C HIS A 114 6.62 1.70 -12.89
N TRP A 115 5.54 2.33 -12.43
CA TRP A 115 5.60 3.63 -11.77
C TRP A 115 6.40 3.58 -10.46
N LEU A 116 6.25 2.51 -9.66
CA LEU A 116 7.02 2.35 -8.44
C LEU A 116 8.52 2.30 -8.69
N LEU A 117 8.94 1.65 -9.76
CA LEU A 117 10.37 1.45 -10.07
C LEU A 117 10.97 2.67 -10.77
N THR A 118 10.28 3.24 -11.75
CA THR A 118 10.79 4.33 -12.59
C THR A 118 10.45 5.72 -12.04
N GLY A 119 9.25 5.87 -11.45
CA GLY A 119 8.65 7.17 -11.15
C GLY A 119 7.89 7.79 -12.32
N GLU A 120 7.80 7.08 -13.44
CA GLU A 120 7.12 7.52 -14.64
C GLU A 120 5.79 6.78 -14.76
N GLU A 121 4.71 7.54 -14.94
CA GLU A 121 3.42 6.97 -15.30
C GLU A 121 3.52 6.44 -16.73
N ARG A 122 3.05 5.22 -16.98
CA ARG A 122 2.90 4.77 -18.37
C ARG A 122 1.75 5.58 -18.97
N ASP A 123 2.04 6.35 -20.02
CA ASP A 123 1.01 7.05 -20.78
C ASP A 123 -0.03 6.03 -21.25
N GLN A 124 -1.27 6.14 -20.75
CA GLN A 124 -2.39 5.25 -21.10
C GLN A 124 -2.96 5.58 -22.48
N THR A 125 -2.09 5.84 -23.47
CA THR A 125 -2.47 6.15 -24.84
C THR A 125 -1.81 5.18 -25.80
N ALA A 126 -2.38 3.98 -25.90
CA ALA A 126 -2.25 3.09 -27.07
C ALA A 126 -3.44 2.13 -27.12
#